data_AF-A0AAD4HJT5-F1
#
_entry.id   AF-A0AAD4HJT5-F1
#
_cell.length_a   1.000
_cell.length_b   1.000
_cell.length_c   1.000
_cell.angle_alpha   90.00
_cell.angle_beta   90.00
_cell.angle_gamma   90.00
#
_symmetry.space_group_name_H-M   'P 1'
#
loop_
_entity.id
_entity.type
_entity.pdbx_description
1 polymer ?
#
loop_
_entity_poly.entity_id
_entity_poly.type
_entity_poly.pdbx_seq_one_letter_code
_entity_poly.pdbx_strand_id
1 'polypeptide(L)'
;VPNNVGRGYVLRRILRRGSRYVRKKLGAPIGSFFSSLMPFVETMGDAFPELTKKQGDIKEILDEEEESFSRTLDRGEKLFDQYATRTKDLGVNELNGADVWRLYDTYGFHVDLTRLMAAGNSSHHHLVYRRMQTLACSNRIRAS
;
A
#
# COMPACT_ATOMS: atom_id res chain seq x y z
N VAL A 1 -8.70 8.17 -11.88
CA VAL A 1 -7.32 7.67 -12.05
C VAL A 1 -6.58 7.78 -10.71
N PRO A 2 -5.89 6.73 -10.25
CA PRO A 2 -5.02 6.77 -9.07
C PRO A 2 -4.05 7.96 -9.13
N ASN A 3 -3.93 8.69 -8.02
CA ASN A 3 -3.13 9.91 -7.95
C ASN A 3 -2.72 10.18 -6.49
N ASN A 4 -1.89 11.19 -6.23
CA ASN A 4 -1.42 11.57 -4.90
C ASN A 4 -2.38 12.52 -4.15
N VAL A 5 -3.55 12.86 -4.72
CA VAL A 5 -4.51 13.80 -4.13
C VAL A 5 -5.96 13.30 -4.25
N GLY A 6 -6.80 13.65 -3.28
CA GLY A 6 -8.26 13.47 -3.34
C GLY A 6 -8.68 12.00 -3.47
N ARG A 7 -9.66 11.74 -4.35
CA ARG A 7 -10.18 10.37 -4.58
C ARG A 7 -9.15 9.43 -5.20
N GLY A 8 -8.24 9.95 -6.02
CA GLY A 8 -7.16 9.15 -6.62
C GLY A 8 -6.21 8.58 -5.56
N TYR A 9 -5.97 9.33 -4.47
CA TYR A 9 -5.14 8.89 -3.36
C TYR A 9 -5.77 7.76 -2.56
N VAL A 10 -7.09 7.86 -2.33
CA VAL A 10 -7.86 6.80 -1.67
C VAL A 10 -7.80 5.51 -2.49
N LEU A 11 -8.02 5.59 -3.80
CA LEU A 11 -7.96 4.44 -4.70
C LEU A 11 -6.57 3.78 -4.70
N ARG A 12 -5.51 4.59 -4.82
CA ARG A 12 -4.11 4.10 -4.77
C ARG A 12 -3.81 3.35 -3.46
N ARG A 13 -4.30 3.83 -2.32
CA ARG A 13 -4.14 3.16 -1.01
C ARG A 13 -4.84 1.81 -0.95
N ILE A 14 -6.08 1.73 -1.45
CA ILE A 14 -6.86 0.49 -1.49
C ILE A 14 -6.14 -0.54 -2.37
N LEU A 15 -5.75 -0.13 -3.59
CA LEU A 15 -5.04 -1.01 -4.53
C LEU A 15 -3.75 -1.55 -3.93
N ARG A 16 -2.89 -0.69 -3.37
CA ARG A 16 -1.61 -1.15 -2.79
C ARG A 16 -1.78 -2.09 -1.60
N ARG A 17 -2.78 -1.86 -0.75
CA ARG A 17 -3.13 -2.81 0.33
C ARG A 17 -3.59 -4.15 -0.24
N GLY A 18 -4.44 -4.12 -1.27
CA GLY A 18 -4.87 -5.30 -2.01
C GLY A 18 -3.68 -6.06 -2.61
N SER A 19 -2.80 -5.39 -3.36
CA SER A 19 -1.65 -6.01 -4.03
C SER A 19 -0.76 -6.76 -3.02
N ARG A 20 -0.49 -6.16 -1.85
CA ARG A 20 0.24 -6.86 -0.78
C ARG A 20 -0.51 -8.09 -0.28
N TYR A 21 -1.81 -7.97 -0.01
CA TYR A 21 -2.63 -9.09 0.47
C TYR A 21 -2.60 -10.25 -0.52
N VAL A 22 -2.86 -9.98 -1.80
CA VAL A 22 -2.86 -10.96 -2.89
C VAL A 22 -1.53 -11.70 -2.92
N ARG A 23 -0.41 -10.99 -2.92
CA ARG A 23 0.91 -11.61 -2.93
C ARG A 23 1.23 -12.42 -1.68
N LYS A 24 0.93 -11.89 -0.48
CA LYS A 24 1.32 -12.53 0.79
C LYS A 24 0.37 -13.63 1.23
N LYS A 25 -0.90 -13.58 0.84
CA LYS A 25 -1.94 -14.51 1.32
C LYS A 25 -2.41 -15.47 0.23
N LEU A 26 -2.42 -15.05 -1.02
CA LEU A 26 -2.84 -15.89 -2.15
C LEU A 26 -1.65 -16.46 -2.94
N GLY A 27 -0.44 -15.91 -2.75
CA GLY A 27 0.74 -16.34 -3.50
C GLY A 27 0.68 -15.99 -4.99
N ALA A 28 -0.25 -15.13 -5.39
CA ALA A 28 -0.44 -14.74 -6.78
C ALA A 28 0.60 -13.68 -7.20
N PRO A 29 1.08 -13.72 -8.46
CA PRO A 29 1.95 -12.70 -9.00
C PRO A 29 1.21 -11.36 -9.07
N ILE A 30 1.96 -10.28 -8.83
CA ILE A 30 1.45 -8.90 -8.92
C ILE A 30 1.80 -8.37 -10.32
N GLY A 31 0.80 -7.88 -11.05
CA GLY A 31 0.97 -7.16 -12.32
C GLY A 31 -0.32 -7.05 -13.13
N SER A 32 -1.24 -8.00 -12.96
CA SER A 32 -2.54 -7.99 -13.64
C SER A 32 -3.63 -8.71 -12.84
N PHE A 33 -3.41 -8.93 -11.54
CA PHE A 33 -4.35 -9.65 -10.72
C PHE A 33 -5.69 -8.92 -10.64
N PHE A 34 -5.70 -7.62 -10.36
CA PHE A 34 -6.96 -6.88 -10.20
C PHE A 34 -7.73 -6.76 -11.50
N SER A 35 -7.01 -6.63 -12.61
CA SER A 35 -7.64 -6.51 -13.91
C SER A 35 -8.18 -7.85 -14.42
N SER A 36 -7.60 -8.98 -13.98
CA SER A 36 -8.17 -10.31 -14.22
C SER A 36 -9.55 -10.52 -13.57
N LEU A 37 -9.93 -9.69 -12.60
CA LEU A 37 -11.25 -9.72 -11.95
C LEU A 37 -12.32 -8.93 -12.73
N MET A 38 -11.95 -8.22 -13.80
CA MET A 38 -12.90 -7.43 -14.61
C MET A 38 -14.10 -8.20 -15.15
N PRO A 39 -14.00 -9.48 -15.57
CA PRO A 39 -15.17 -10.25 -15.98
C PRO A 39 -16.24 -10.39 -14.89
N PHE A 40 -15.87 -10.33 -13.60
CA PHE A 40 -16.85 -10.31 -12.51
C PHE A 40 -17.61 -8.99 -12.45
N VAL A 41 -16.97 -7.86 -12.79
CA VAL A 41 -17.61 -6.55 -12.84
C VAL A 41 -18.69 -6.50 -13.94
N GLU A 42 -18.54 -7.25 -15.03
CA GLU A 42 -19.54 -7.37 -16.09
C GLU A 42 -20.87 -7.92 -15.58
N THR A 43 -20.80 -8.86 -14.62
CA THR A 43 -22.01 -9.44 -14.00
C THR A 43 -22.80 -8.41 -13.17
N MET A 44 -22.21 -7.25 -12.86
CA MET A 44 -22.85 -6.12 -12.19
C MET A 44 -23.15 -4.95 -13.15
N GLY A 45 -22.99 -5.15 -14.45
CA GLY A 45 -23.03 -4.09 -15.47
C GLY A 45 -24.35 -3.32 -15.53
N ASP A 46 -25.47 -3.93 -15.14
CA ASP A 46 -26.78 -3.28 -15.11
C ASP A 46 -26.84 -2.16 -14.05
N ALA A 47 -26.12 -2.31 -12.94
CA ALA A 47 -26.05 -1.32 -11.88
C ALA A 47 -24.99 -0.23 -12.16
N PHE A 48 -23.97 -0.55 -12.96
CA PHE A 48 -22.82 0.33 -13.22
C PHE A 48 -22.41 0.34 -14.71
N PRO A 49 -23.31 0.78 -15.62
CA PRO A 49 -23.07 0.74 -17.06
C PRO A 49 -21.87 1.58 -17.51
N GLU A 50 -21.49 2.59 -16.75
CA GLU A 50 -20.30 3.41 -16.97
C GLU A 50 -18.98 2.66 -16.76
N LEU A 51 -18.98 1.63 -15.90
CA LEU A 51 -17.80 0.78 -15.68
C LEU A 51 -17.61 -0.16 -16.87
N THR A 52 -18.69 -0.75 -17.36
CA THR A 52 -18.66 -1.63 -18.55
C THR A 52 -18.14 -0.88 -19.78
N LYS A 53 -18.53 0.39 -19.97
CA LYS A 53 -18.07 1.21 -21.10
C LYS A 53 -16.59 1.58 -21.05
N LYS A 54 -15.95 1.51 -19.88
CA LYS A 54 -14.57 1.97 -19.64
C LYS A 54 -13.62 0.85 -19.21
N GLN A 55 -13.99 -0.41 -19.45
CA GLN A 55 -13.21 -1.55 -18.98
C GLN A 55 -11.76 -1.55 -19.48
N GLY A 56 -11.54 -1.18 -20.74
CA GLY A 56 -10.19 -1.09 -21.31
C GLY A 56 -9.30 -0.15 -20.50
N ASP A 57 -9.75 1.10 -20.33
CA ASP A 57 -9.05 2.12 -19.54
C ASP A 57 -8.84 1.67 -18.09
N ILE A 58 -9.86 1.07 -17.47
CA ILE A 58 -9.77 0.59 -16.08
C ILE A 58 -8.74 -0.52 -15.97
N LYS A 59 -8.73 -1.47 -16.91
CA LYS A 59 -7.77 -2.57 -16.96
C LYS A 59 -6.35 -2.04 -17.05
N GLU A 60 -6.08 -1.15 -18.00
CA GLU A 60 -4.75 -0.56 -18.21
C GLU A 60 -4.27 0.17 -16.95
N ILE A 61 -5.12 1.01 -16.36
CA ILE A 61 -4.80 1.75 -15.13
C ILE A 61 -4.49 0.80 -13.95
N LEU A 62 -5.24 -0.30 -13.83
CA LEU A 62 -5.01 -1.29 -12.78
C LEU A 62 -3.68 -2.01 -12.99
N ASP A 63 -3.40 -2.48 -14.20
CA ASP A 63 -2.16 -3.18 -14.55
C ASP A 63 -0.94 -2.27 -14.33
N GLU A 64 -0.99 -1.02 -14.80
CA GLU A 64 0.09 -0.05 -14.63
C GLU A 64 0.41 0.24 -13.15
N GLU A 65 -0.61 0.49 -12.33
CA GLU A 65 -0.40 0.75 -10.90
C GLU A 65 0.09 -0.50 -10.16
N GLU A 66 -0.42 -1.66 -10.54
CA GLU A 66 -0.05 -2.93 -9.95
C GLU A 66 1.42 -3.28 -10.27
N GLU A 67 1.83 -3.14 -11.53
CA GLU A 67 3.22 -3.33 -11.97
C GLU A 67 4.17 -2.31 -11.35
N SER A 68 3.80 -1.02 -11.35
CA SER A 68 4.59 0.04 -10.72
C SER A 68 4.83 -0.24 -9.23
N PHE A 69 3.79 -0.72 -8.53
CA PHE A 69 3.91 -1.05 -7.13
C PHE A 69 4.71 -2.33 -6.88
N SER A 70 4.57 -3.36 -7.72
CA SER A 70 5.30 -4.63 -7.55
C SER A 70 6.82 -4.40 -7.48
N ARG A 71 7.34 -3.51 -8.32
CA ARG A 71 8.76 -3.11 -8.38
C ARG A 71 9.28 -2.43 -7.10
N THR A 72 8.40 -1.85 -6.30
CA THR A 72 8.74 -1.14 -5.05
C THR A 72 8.37 -1.94 -3.81
N LEU A 73 7.39 -2.85 -3.90
CA LEU A 73 6.88 -3.63 -2.78
C LEU A 73 7.99 -4.45 -2.10
N ASP A 74 8.76 -5.24 -2.83
CA ASP A 74 9.80 -6.09 -2.22
C ASP A 74 10.87 -5.30 -1.48
N ARG A 75 11.34 -4.23 -2.11
CA ARG A 75 12.35 -3.36 -1.52
C ARG A 75 11.79 -2.63 -0.29
N GLY A 76 10.53 -2.20 -0.37
CA GLY A 76 9.83 -1.57 0.75
C GLY A 76 9.60 -2.52 1.92
N GLU A 77 9.24 -3.79 1.65
CA GLU A 77 9.03 -4.79 2.70
C GLU A 77 10.34 -5.15 3.41
N LYS A 78 11.41 -5.39 2.65
CA LYS A 78 12.73 -5.65 3.22
C LYS A 78 13.21 -4.47 4.08
N LEU A 79 12.98 -3.24 3.63
CA LEU A 79 13.36 -2.04 4.37
C LEU A 79 12.52 -1.88 5.65
N PHE A 80 11.21 -2.15 5.57
CA PHE A 80 10.35 -2.15 6.74
C PHE A 80 10.84 -3.14 7.80
N ASP A 81 11.20 -4.36 7.40
CA ASP A 81 11.69 -5.39 8.33
C ASP A 81 13.00 -4.98 9.01
N GLN A 82 13.90 -4.31 8.28
CA GLN A 82 15.12 -3.73 8.84
C GLN A 82 14.81 -2.65 9.89
N TYR A 83 13.87 -1.75 9.59
CA TYR A 83 13.47 -0.70 10.53
C TYR A 83 12.78 -1.26 11.75
N ALA A 84 11.91 -2.26 11.58
CA ALA A 84 11.23 -2.94 12.68
C ALA A 84 12.24 -3.66 13.59
N THR A 85 13.23 -4.35 13.01
CA THR A 85 14.29 -5.05 13.75
C THR A 85 15.13 -4.05 14.55
N ARG A 86 15.66 -3.00 13.91
CA ARG A 86 16.45 -1.97 14.59
C ARG A 86 15.67 -1.30 15.73
N THR A 87 14.40 -1.00 15.52
CA THR A 87 13.54 -0.38 16.53
C THR A 87 13.39 -1.28 17.75
N LYS A 88 13.23 -2.59 17.53
CA LYS A 88 13.20 -3.59 18.60
C LYS A 88 14.52 -3.69 19.36
N ASP A 89 15.65 -3.70 18.66
CA ASP A 89 16.98 -3.81 19.28
C ASP A 89 17.29 -2.61 20.19
N LEU A 90 16.74 -1.44 19.86
CA LEU A 90 16.80 -0.24 20.69
C LEU A 90 15.81 -0.25 21.87
N GLY A 91 15.00 -1.30 22.02
CA GLY A 91 13.95 -1.39 23.05
C GLY A 91 12.81 -0.39 22.87
N VAL A 92 12.70 0.23 21.69
CA VAL A 92 11.61 1.16 21.36
C VAL A 92 10.48 0.44 20.67
N ASN A 93 9.30 1.01 20.86
CA ASN A 93 8.04 0.45 20.42
C ASN A 93 7.42 1.26 19.28
N GLU A 94 8.17 2.15 18.64
CA GLU A 94 7.63 3.00 17.57
C GLU A 94 8.69 3.20 16.48
N LEU A 95 8.28 3.03 15.22
CA LEU A 95 9.13 3.39 14.09
C LEU A 95 9.37 4.89 14.09
N ASN A 96 10.62 5.30 13.85
CA ASN A 96 10.95 6.72 13.70
C ASN A 96 10.18 7.32 12.50
N GLY A 97 9.69 8.55 12.66
CA GLY A 97 9.01 9.29 11.61
C GLY A 97 9.80 9.42 10.31
N ALA A 98 11.13 9.52 10.39
CA ALA A 98 11.99 9.55 9.19
C ALA A 98 11.95 8.24 8.39
N ASP A 99 11.89 7.10 9.08
CA ASP A 99 11.80 5.77 8.45
C ASP A 99 10.43 5.59 7.78
N VAL A 100 9.37 5.98 8.49
CA VAL A 100 7.99 5.98 7.97
C VAL A 100 7.86 6.89 6.75
N TRP A 101 8.47 8.08 6.81
CA TRP A 101 8.48 9.01 5.69
C TRP A 101 9.17 8.41 4.47
N ARG A 102 10.32 7.76 4.64
CA ARG A 102 11.02 7.10 3.54
C ARG A 102 10.23 5.96 2.92
N LEU A 103 9.57 5.14 3.76
CA LEU A 103 8.64 4.10 3.28
C LEU A 103 7.51 4.70 2.43
N TYR A 104 6.95 5.82 2.88
CA TYR A 104 5.90 6.54 2.15
C TYR A 104 6.39 7.17 0.84
N ASP A 105 7.40 8.01 0.90
CA ASP A 105 7.87 8.85 -0.21
C ASP A 105 8.56 8.03 -1.30
N THR A 106 9.46 7.12 -0.90
CA THR A 106 10.29 6.37 -1.85
C THR A 106 9.66 5.06 -2.31
N TYR A 107 8.90 4.37 -1.44
CA TYR A 107 8.36 3.04 -1.73
C TYR A 107 6.82 3.03 -1.82
N GLY A 108 6.17 4.17 -1.60
CA GLY A 108 4.72 4.32 -1.67
C GLY A 108 3.96 3.49 -0.62
N PHE A 109 4.61 3.23 0.52
CA PHE A 109 3.98 2.59 1.68
C PHE A 109 3.24 3.64 2.48
N HIS A 110 1.96 3.77 2.15
CA HIS A 110 1.04 4.63 2.86
C HIS A 110 0.92 4.20 4.33
N VAL A 111 0.60 5.15 5.21
CA VAL A 111 0.56 4.93 6.67
C VAL A 111 -0.29 3.72 7.05
N ASP A 112 -1.39 3.48 6.34
CA ASP A 112 -2.25 2.32 6.55
C ASP A 112 -1.63 1.00 6.11
N LEU A 113 -0.85 0.97 5.03
CA LEU A 113 -0.09 -0.20 4.63
C LEU A 113 1.03 -0.52 5.62
N THR A 114 1.79 0.49 6.05
CA THR A 114 2.85 0.32 7.06
C THR A 114 2.28 -0.17 8.38
N ARG A 115 1.12 0.37 8.80
CA ARG A 115 0.37 -0.13 9.95
C ARG A 115 -0.05 -1.58 9.76
N LEU A 116 -0.65 -1.92 8.62
CA LEU A 116 -1.05 -3.30 8.33
C LEU A 116 0.12 -4.28 8.47
N MET A 117 1.30 -3.89 7.98
CA MET A 117 2.52 -4.68 8.11
C MET A 117 2.96 -4.83 9.57
N ALA A 118 2.96 -3.74 10.32
CA ALA A 118 3.30 -3.75 11.74
C ALA A 118 2.36 -4.63 12.58
N ALA A 119 1.08 -4.73 12.22
CA ALA A 119 0.12 -5.57 12.93
C ALA A 119 0.17 -7.05 12.53
N GLY A 120 0.51 -7.34 11.27
CA GLY A 120 0.44 -8.68 10.70
C GLY A 120 1.65 -9.59 10.97
N ASN A 121 2.75 -9.07 11.50
CA ASN A 121 3.91 -9.90 11.84
C ASN A 121 3.71 -10.56 13.22
N SER A 122 3.10 -11.75 13.22
CA SER A 122 2.80 -12.55 14.41
C SER A 122 4.03 -13.05 15.19
N SER A 123 5.23 -12.89 14.65
CA SER A 123 6.49 -13.19 15.33
C SER A 123 7.05 -11.91 15.98
N HIS A 124 6.57 -11.55 17.17
CA HIS A 124 7.15 -10.52 18.06
C HIS A 124 6.93 -9.01 17.73
N HIS A 125 5.78 -8.57 17.19
CA HIS A 125 5.58 -7.15 16.79
C HIS A 125 4.46 -6.36 17.50
N HIS A 126 4.01 -6.77 18.69
CA HIS A 126 2.91 -6.12 19.41
C HIS A 126 3.17 -4.65 19.84
N LEU A 127 4.39 -4.15 19.63
CA LEU A 127 4.87 -2.91 20.21
C LEU A 127 4.67 -1.67 19.32
N VAL A 128 4.64 -1.79 17.98
CA VAL A 128 4.92 -0.69 17.00
C VAL A 128 3.91 0.49 16.94
N TYR A 129 2.85 0.54 17.75
CA TYR A 129 1.57 1.03 17.22
C TYR A 129 1.03 2.41 17.63
N ARG A 130 1.46 3.06 18.73
CA ARG A 130 0.60 4.11 19.30
C ARG A 130 0.64 5.48 18.63
N ARG A 131 1.69 5.86 17.86
CA ARG A 131 1.77 7.26 17.36
C ARG A 131 2.33 7.54 15.96
N MET A 132 2.24 6.60 15.00
CA MET A 132 2.64 6.86 13.59
C MET A 132 1.89 8.02 12.90
N GLN A 133 0.73 8.44 13.42
CA GLN A 133 -0.12 9.46 12.78
C GLN A 133 0.47 10.89 12.86
N THR A 134 1.24 11.19 13.91
CA THR A 134 1.68 12.56 14.18
C THR A 134 2.90 12.96 13.35
N LEU A 135 3.81 12.03 13.06
CA LEU A 135 5.11 12.36 12.44
C LEU A 135 5.05 12.48 10.91
N ALA A 136 4.25 11.66 10.22
CA ALA A 136 4.13 11.74 8.77
C ALA A 136 3.38 13.01 8.29
N CYS A 137 2.38 13.47 9.05
CA CYS A 137 1.71 14.74 8.78
C CYS A 137 2.55 15.95 9.19
N SER A 138 3.27 15.89 10.32
CA SER A 138 4.07 17.03 10.79
C SER A 138 5.29 17.31 9.91
N ASN A 139 5.89 16.31 9.27
CA ASN A 139 7.06 16.51 8.40
C ASN A 139 6.71 17.11 7.02
N ARG A 140 5.42 17.18 6.65
CA ARG A 140 4.97 17.98 5.49
C ARG A 140 5.23 19.48 5.69
N ILE A 141 5.34 19.94 6.93
CA ILE A 141 5.51 21.37 7.29
C ILE A 141 6.99 21.75 7.42
N ARG A 142 7.91 20.79 7.61
CA ARG A 142 9.35 21.08 7.76
C ARG A 142 10.20 20.85 6.51
N ALA A 143 9.63 20.23 5.48
CA ALA A 143 10.32 19.92 4.22
C ALA A 143 9.80 20.79 3.04
N SER A 144 9.25 21.98 3.34
CA SER A 144 8.79 22.98 2.38
C SER A 144 9.41 24.32 2.70
#